data_AF-A0A849QHD7-F1
#
_entry.id   AF-A0A849QHD7-F1
#
_cell.length_a   1.000
_cell.length_b   1.000
_cell.length_c   1.000
_cell.angle_alpha   90.00
_cell.angle_beta   90.00
_cell.angle_gamma   90.00
#
_symmetry.space_group_name_H-M   'P 1'
#
loop_
_entity.id
_entity.type
_entity.pdbx_description
1 polymer ?
#
loop_
_entity_poly.entity_id
_entity_poly.type
_entity_poly.pdbx_seq_one_letter_code
_entity_poly.pdbx_strand_id
1 'polypeptide(L)'
;MMANNDEEMDMLVTPWEVRGKIDYDRLIKQFGTQRITPELKARINKITKDRHIMLDRDYFFSHRDLDWILDEYEKKNKFILYTGRGPSGHTHIGHLPTWMFTKWMQDKFDTRLYFQMTNDEKYFFDTHLSLDDVRRFTYENTLDLLALGFE
;
A
#
# COMPACT_ATOMS: atom_id res chain seq x y z
N MET A 1 2.42 -43.81 -15.14
CA MET A 1 2.40 -42.33 -15.16
C MET A 1 1.12 -41.90 -14.49
N MET A 2 1.15 -41.70 -13.17
CA MET A 2 0.03 -41.10 -12.44
C MET A 2 0.32 -39.60 -12.35
N ALA A 3 -0.67 -38.80 -12.75
CA ALA A 3 -0.60 -37.35 -12.72
C ALA A 3 -0.42 -36.87 -11.28
N ASN A 4 0.62 -36.08 -11.05
CA ASN A 4 0.71 -35.24 -9.86
C ASN A 4 -0.34 -34.13 -10.03
N ASN A 5 -1.55 -34.38 -9.53
CA ASN A 5 -2.45 -33.31 -9.12
C ASN A 5 -2.03 -32.90 -7.71
N ASP A 6 -0.92 -32.18 -7.62
CA ASP A 6 -0.75 -31.25 -6.50
C ASP A 6 -1.83 -30.19 -6.70
N GLU A 7 -2.93 -30.32 -5.95
CA GLU A 7 -4.00 -29.33 -5.92
C GLU A 7 -3.37 -27.96 -5.64
N GLU A 8 -3.29 -27.11 -6.68
CA GLU A 8 -3.00 -25.69 -6.52
C GLU A 8 -4.01 -25.15 -5.51
N MET A 9 -3.58 -24.94 -4.25
CA MET A 9 -4.42 -24.27 -3.26
C MET A 9 -4.95 -23.00 -3.90
N ASP A 10 -6.28 -22.90 -4.03
CA ASP A 10 -6.89 -21.76 -4.70
C ASP A 10 -6.46 -20.47 -3.99
N MET A 11 -5.98 -19.54 -4.81
CA MET A 11 -5.44 -18.26 -4.35
C MET A 11 -6.58 -17.45 -3.73
N LEU A 12 -6.48 -17.17 -2.43
CA LEU A 12 -7.43 -16.31 -1.71
C LEU A 12 -6.71 -15.03 -1.29
N VAL A 13 -7.22 -13.89 -1.76
CA VAL A 13 -6.73 -12.56 -1.38
C VAL A 13 -7.93 -11.69 -1.01
N THR A 14 -8.04 -11.38 0.27
CA THR A 14 -9.04 -10.47 0.84
C THR A 14 -8.34 -9.42 1.71
N PRO A 15 -9.05 -8.38 2.17
CA PRO A 15 -8.48 -7.42 3.11
C PRO A 15 -7.98 -8.02 4.45
N TRP A 16 -8.43 -9.23 4.80
CA TRP A 16 -8.13 -9.86 6.11
C TRP A 16 -7.28 -11.12 6.00
N GLU A 17 -7.26 -11.78 4.83
CA GLU A 17 -6.59 -13.07 4.64
C GLU A 17 -5.93 -13.15 3.26
N VAL A 18 -4.70 -13.69 3.25
CA VAL A 18 -3.95 -14.04 2.05
C VAL A 18 -3.49 -15.49 2.20
N ARG A 19 -3.89 -16.36 1.26
CA ARG A 19 -3.56 -17.79 1.26
C ARG A 19 -3.32 -18.30 -0.16
N GLY A 20 -2.47 -19.32 -0.27
CA GLY A 20 -2.13 -19.92 -1.56
C GLY A 20 -0.88 -19.30 -2.19
N LYS A 21 -0.48 -19.85 -3.34
CA LYS A 21 0.58 -19.27 -4.16
C LYS A 21 0.01 -18.07 -4.90
N ILE A 22 0.60 -16.90 -4.69
CA ILE A 22 0.09 -15.65 -5.26
C ILE A 22 0.54 -15.49 -6.71
N ASP A 23 -0.43 -15.39 -7.60
CA ASP A 23 -0.25 -14.99 -9.00
C ASP A 23 -0.73 -13.54 -9.17
N TYR A 24 0.23 -12.62 -9.22
CA TYR A 24 -0.05 -11.19 -9.34
C TYR A 24 -0.73 -10.82 -10.67
N ASP A 25 -0.47 -11.53 -11.78
CA ASP A 25 -1.12 -11.26 -13.05
C ASP A 25 -2.58 -11.74 -13.05
N ARG A 26 -2.88 -12.85 -12.37
CA ARG A 26 -4.26 -13.27 -12.08
C ARG A 26 -4.98 -12.25 -11.20
N LEU A 27 -4.32 -11.71 -10.16
CA LEU A 27 -4.89 -10.66 -9.30
C LEU A 27 -5.24 -9.39 -10.09
N ILE A 28 -4.35 -8.92 -10.97
CA ILE A 28 -4.61 -7.72 -11.79
C ILE A 28 -5.92 -7.88 -12.57
N LYS A 29 -6.13 -9.05 -13.19
CA LYS A 29 -7.35 -9.37 -13.95
C LYS A 29 -8.58 -9.48 -13.07
N GLN A 30 -8.49 -10.22 -11.96
CA GLN A 30 -9.63 -10.44 -11.05
C GLN A 30 -10.12 -9.15 -10.41
N PHE A 31 -9.21 -8.28 -9.98
CA PHE A 31 -9.56 -6.99 -9.39
C PHE A 31 -9.85 -5.92 -10.44
N GLY A 32 -9.53 -6.14 -11.73
CA GLY A 32 -9.72 -5.14 -12.78
C GLY A 32 -8.83 -3.90 -12.60
N THR A 33 -7.60 -4.12 -12.15
CA THR A 33 -6.57 -3.07 -12.05
C THR A 33 -5.70 -3.06 -13.31
N GLN A 34 -4.81 -2.06 -13.43
CA GLN A 34 -3.85 -1.96 -14.52
C GLN A 34 -2.43 -2.20 -14.00
N ARG A 35 -1.55 -2.72 -14.85
CA ARG A 35 -0.13 -2.92 -14.49
C ARG A 35 0.61 -1.59 -14.56
N ILE A 36 1.48 -1.31 -13.59
CA ILE A 36 2.41 -0.17 -13.69
C ILE A 36 3.44 -0.49 -14.76
N THR A 37 3.24 0.06 -15.96
CA THR A 37 4.08 -0.24 -17.12
C THR A 37 5.45 0.44 -17.02
N PRO A 38 6.47 -0.03 -17.78
CA PRO A 38 7.76 0.65 -17.86
C PRO A 38 7.64 2.13 -18.25
N GLU A 39 6.67 2.48 -19.10
CA GLU A 39 6.40 3.85 -19.54
C GLU A 39 5.89 4.71 -18.39
N LEU A 40 4.98 4.19 -17.56
CA LEU A 40 4.51 4.87 -16.36
C LEU A 40 5.64 5.06 -15.34
N LYS A 41 6.48 4.03 -15.11
CA LYS A 41 7.66 4.17 -14.23
C LYS A 41 8.61 5.25 -14.73
N ALA A 42 8.90 5.26 -16.04
CA ALA A 42 9.74 6.28 -16.66
C ALA A 42 9.14 7.69 -16.50
N ARG A 43 7.82 7.82 -16.66
CA ARG A 43 7.10 9.08 -16.45
C ARG A 43 7.18 9.57 -15.01
N ILE A 44 6.95 8.70 -14.03
CA ILE A 44 7.10 9.01 -12.60
C ILE A 44 8.54 9.48 -12.34
N ASN A 45 9.54 8.69 -12.75
CA ASN A 45 10.95 9.02 -12.53
C ASN A 45 11.36 10.37 -13.17
N LYS A 46 10.77 10.70 -14.33
CA LYS A 46 10.99 12.00 -14.99
C LYS A 46 10.37 13.15 -14.18
N ILE A 47 9.15 12.98 -13.67
CA ILE A 47 8.45 13.98 -12.86
C ILE A 47 9.18 14.21 -11.53
N THR A 48 9.51 13.13 -10.82
CA THR A 48 10.14 13.18 -9.49
C THR A 48 11.64 13.49 -9.56
N LYS A 49 12.25 13.36 -10.75
CA LYS A 49 13.70 13.45 -10.99
C LYS A 49 14.49 12.49 -10.08
N ASP A 50 13.88 11.36 -9.74
CA ASP A 50 14.41 10.38 -8.81
C ASP A 50 13.85 8.98 -9.13
N ARG A 51 14.51 7.93 -8.64
CA ARG A 51 14.05 6.55 -8.80
C ARG A 51 13.78 5.94 -7.43
N HIS A 52 12.66 5.23 -7.31
CA HIS A 52 12.34 4.49 -6.10
C HIS A 52 12.55 2.98 -6.30
N ILE A 53 13.29 2.35 -5.40
CA ILE A 53 13.64 0.92 -5.48
C ILE A 53 12.39 0.01 -5.57
N MET A 54 11.29 0.38 -4.91
CA MET A 54 10.03 -0.38 -4.94
C MET A 54 9.28 -0.26 -6.29
N LEU A 55 9.49 0.81 -7.06
CA LEU A 55 8.97 0.90 -8.43
C LEU A 55 9.85 0.11 -9.39
N ASP A 56 11.17 0.28 -9.26
CA ASP A 56 12.15 -0.37 -10.14
C ASP A 56 12.11 -1.90 -10.04
N ARG A 57 11.79 -2.44 -8.86
CA ARG A 57 11.71 -3.90 -8.61
C ARG A 57 10.30 -4.48 -8.71
N ASP A 58 9.34 -3.73 -9.24
CA ASP A 58 7.94 -4.18 -9.35
C ASP A 58 7.32 -4.58 -7.99
N TYR A 59 7.77 -3.96 -6.90
CA TYR A 59 7.16 -4.18 -5.59
C TYR A 59 5.76 -3.58 -5.55
N PHE A 60 5.60 -2.36 -6.08
CA PHE A 60 4.32 -1.85 -6.54
C PHE A 60 4.17 -2.20 -8.02
N PHE A 61 3.20 -3.07 -8.33
CA PHE A 61 3.06 -3.67 -9.66
C PHE A 61 1.75 -3.28 -10.36
N SER A 62 0.73 -2.81 -9.64
CA SER A 62 -0.57 -2.44 -10.20
C SER A 62 -1.06 -1.08 -9.69
N HIS A 63 -2.00 -0.48 -10.43
CA HIS A 63 -2.61 0.81 -10.12
C HIS A 63 -4.06 0.90 -10.64
N ARG A 64 -4.74 1.99 -10.28
CA ARG A 64 -5.96 2.51 -10.92
C ARG A 64 -5.77 4.01 -11.13
N ASP A 65 -6.06 4.49 -12.34
CA ASP A 65 -6.06 5.92 -12.72
C ASP A 65 -4.78 6.70 -12.34
N LEU A 66 -3.63 6.03 -12.30
CA LEU A 66 -2.35 6.66 -11.97
C LEU A 66 -1.90 7.56 -13.13
N ASP A 67 -2.11 7.10 -14.36
CA ASP A 67 -1.94 7.88 -15.58
C ASP A 67 -2.73 9.20 -15.52
N TRP A 68 -4.00 9.15 -15.10
CA TRP A 68 -4.83 10.34 -14.93
C TRP A 68 -4.29 11.28 -13.85
N ILE A 69 -3.88 10.75 -12.69
CA ILE A 69 -3.25 11.59 -11.64
C ILE A 69 -1.99 12.28 -12.15
N LEU A 70 -1.16 11.58 -12.93
CA LEU A 70 0.05 12.17 -13.52
C LEU A 70 -0.28 13.24 -14.57
N ASP A 71 -1.34 13.05 -15.37
CA ASP A 71 -1.85 14.06 -16.30
C ASP A 71 -2.28 15.34 -15.56
N GLU A 72 -3.05 15.19 -14.49
CA GLU A 72 -3.53 16.31 -13.68
C GLU A 72 -2.38 17.05 -12.99
N TYR A 73 -1.39 16.31 -12.46
CA TYR A 73 -0.20 16.91 -11.89
C TYR A 73 0.60 17.72 -12.91
N GLU A 74 0.78 17.21 -14.14
CA GLU A 74 1.46 17.92 -15.22
C GLU A 74 0.71 19.20 -15.64
N LYS A 75 -0.62 19.20 -15.57
CA LYS A 75 -1.48 20.39 -15.73
C LYS A 75 -1.43 21.37 -14.55
N LYS A 76 -0.65 21.08 -13.51
CA LYS A 76 -0.53 21.86 -12.26
C LYS A 76 -1.76 21.79 -11.34
N ASN A 77 -2.64 20.81 -11.57
CA ASN A 77 -3.71 20.52 -10.64
C ASN A 77 -3.15 19.74 -9.44
N LYS A 78 -3.67 20.05 -8.25
CA LYS A 78 -3.25 19.43 -7.00
C LYS A 78 -4.03 18.14 -6.78
N PHE A 79 -3.33 17.12 -6.30
CA PHE A 79 -3.93 15.92 -5.73
C PHE A 79 -3.45 15.77 -4.28
N ILE A 80 -4.00 14.79 -3.55
CA ILE A 80 -3.59 14.44 -2.18
C ILE A 80 -3.25 12.96 -2.10
N LEU A 81 -2.45 12.59 -1.11
CA LEU A 81 -2.20 11.19 -0.76
C LEU A 81 -3.10 10.77 0.40
N TYR A 82 -3.54 9.51 0.36
CA TYR A 82 -4.29 8.87 1.43
C TYR A 82 -3.81 7.45 1.63
N THR A 83 -3.54 7.08 2.88
CA THR A 83 -3.24 5.71 3.30
C THR A 83 -3.62 5.52 4.76
N GLY A 84 -3.44 4.33 5.32
CA GLY A 84 -3.80 4.08 6.71
C GLY A 84 -3.18 2.85 7.33
N ARG A 85 -3.52 2.64 8.60
CA ARG A 85 -3.11 1.51 9.43
C ARG A 85 -4.23 1.18 10.40
N GLY A 86 -4.60 -0.09 10.48
CA GLY A 86 -5.45 -0.60 11.55
C GLY A 86 -4.62 -1.08 12.73
N PRO A 87 -4.59 -0.37 13.87
CA PRO A 87 -3.66 -0.66 14.98
C PRO A 87 -4.16 -1.84 15.82
N SER A 88 -3.83 -3.05 15.38
CA SER A 88 -4.13 -4.31 16.11
C SER A 88 -2.95 -4.87 16.90
N GLY A 89 -1.83 -4.16 16.94
CA GLY A 89 -0.59 -4.58 17.58
C GLY A 89 0.60 -3.69 17.16
N HIS A 90 1.81 -4.08 17.57
CA HIS A 90 3.03 -3.37 17.21
C HIS A 90 3.35 -3.45 15.71
N THR A 91 4.05 -2.43 15.21
CA THR A 91 4.51 -2.38 13.83
C THR A 91 5.61 -3.41 13.59
N HIS A 92 5.47 -4.24 12.55
CA HIS A 92 6.57 -5.02 11.99
C HIS A 92 7.01 -4.51 10.61
N ILE A 93 8.13 -5.03 10.09
CA ILE A 93 8.73 -4.60 8.82
C ILE A 93 7.77 -4.63 7.62
N GLY A 94 6.78 -5.54 7.61
CA GLY A 94 5.77 -5.60 6.54
C GLY A 94 4.89 -4.36 6.40
N HIS A 95 4.77 -3.49 7.42
CA HIS A 95 3.99 -2.26 7.32
C HIS A 95 4.79 -1.11 6.67
N LEU A 96 6.11 -1.14 6.81
CA LEU A 96 6.99 -0.03 6.42
C LEU A 96 7.02 0.23 4.91
N PRO A 97 7.00 -0.77 3.99
CA PRO A 97 7.10 -0.51 2.57
C PRO A 97 6.08 0.49 2.03
N THR A 98 4.81 0.34 2.41
CA THR A 98 3.75 1.26 2.01
C THR A 98 3.97 2.67 2.55
N TRP A 99 4.40 2.79 3.81
CA TRP A 99 4.66 4.09 4.43
C TRP A 99 5.88 4.77 3.81
N MET A 100 6.99 4.06 3.65
CA MET A 100 8.19 4.60 3.00
C MET A 100 7.93 5.05 1.58
N PHE A 101 7.14 4.29 0.81
CA PHE A 101 6.77 4.68 -0.54
C PHE A 101 5.84 5.90 -0.55
N THR A 102 4.88 5.96 0.37
CA THR A 102 3.99 7.13 0.52
C THR A 102 4.78 8.38 0.90
N LYS A 103 5.75 8.27 1.81
CA LYS A 103 6.65 9.36 2.19
C LYS A 103 7.45 9.87 1.00
N TRP A 104 8.05 8.97 0.23
CA TRP A 104 8.75 9.35 -1.01
C TRP A 104 7.81 10.04 -2.01
N MET A 105 6.59 9.55 -2.20
CA MET A 105 5.61 10.22 -3.05
C MET A 105 5.26 11.61 -2.51
N GLN A 106 5.07 11.76 -1.20
CA GLN A 106 4.77 13.05 -0.56
C GLN A 106 5.89 14.07 -0.84
N ASP A 107 7.14 13.68 -0.58
CA ASP A 107 8.32 14.53 -0.78
C ASP A 107 8.50 14.95 -2.25
N LYS A 108 8.28 14.01 -3.19
CA LYS A 108 8.57 14.25 -4.61
C LYS A 108 7.47 14.99 -5.35
N PHE A 109 6.22 14.83 -4.93
CA PHE A 109 5.07 15.51 -5.52
C PHE A 109 4.65 16.75 -4.74
N ASP A 110 5.29 17.05 -3.60
CA ASP A 110 5.00 18.19 -2.73
C ASP A 110 3.49 18.31 -2.45
N THR A 111 2.94 17.22 -1.89
CA THR A 111 1.50 17.07 -1.68
C THR A 111 1.15 16.76 -0.23
N ARG A 112 -0.11 16.99 0.13
CA ARG A 112 -0.63 16.69 1.46
C ARG A 112 -0.94 15.21 1.60
N LEU A 113 -0.59 14.64 2.75
CA LEU A 113 -0.98 13.31 3.16
C LEU A 113 -2.09 13.36 4.22
N TYR A 114 -3.08 12.48 4.08
CA TYR A 114 -3.96 12.08 5.17
C TYR A 114 -3.69 10.63 5.53
N PHE A 115 -3.37 10.38 6.80
CA PHE A 115 -3.09 9.04 7.31
C PHE A 115 -4.14 8.63 8.33
N GLN A 116 -4.93 7.60 8.03
CA GLN A 116 -5.98 7.13 8.95
C GLN A 116 -5.47 6.03 9.87
N MET A 117 -5.69 6.19 11.17
CA MET A 117 -5.61 5.09 12.13
C MET A 117 -7.01 4.50 12.33
N THR A 118 -7.27 3.29 11.85
CA THR A 118 -8.59 2.63 11.93
C THR A 118 -8.73 1.83 13.23
N ASN A 119 -8.58 2.51 14.37
CA ASN A 119 -8.65 1.90 15.70
C ASN A 119 -10.07 1.45 16.07
N ASP A 120 -11.08 2.12 15.53
CA ASP A 120 -12.48 1.72 15.58
C ASP A 120 -12.73 0.38 14.86
N GLU A 121 -12.21 0.22 13.64
CA GLU A 121 -12.26 -1.06 12.91
C GLU A 121 -11.67 -2.18 13.77
N LYS A 122 -10.48 -1.98 14.35
CA LYS A 122 -9.85 -3.04 15.17
C LYS A 122 -10.62 -3.34 16.45
N TYR A 123 -11.23 -2.33 17.06
CA TYR A 123 -12.11 -2.55 18.22
C TYR A 123 -13.36 -3.37 17.87
N PHE A 124 -13.99 -3.12 16.71
CA PHE A 124 -15.22 -3.81 16.33
C PHE A 124 -15.00 -5.21 15.75
N PHE A 125 -13.88 -5.44 15.05
CA PHE A 125 -13.63 -6.71 14.36
C PHE A 125 -12.75 -7.69 15.14
N ASP A 126 -11.95 -7.24 16.11
CA ASP A 126 -11.10 -8.10 16.93
C ASP A 126 -11.66 -8.24 18.35
N THR A 127 -12.27 -9.40 18.63
CA THR A 127 -12.87 -9.69 19.94
C THR A 127 -11.87 -9.77 21.08
N HIS A 128 -10.56 -9.81 20.80
CA HIS A 128 -9.51 -9.87 21.81
C HIS A 128 -8.98 -8.49 22.22
N LEU A 129 -9.32 -7.43 21.48
CA LEU A 129 -8.82 -6.09 21.75
C LEU A 129 -9.83 -5.27 22.55
N SER A 130 -9.39 -4.76 23.71
CA SER A 130 -10.16 -3.76 24.45
C SER A 130 -10.03 -2.37 23.82
N LEU A 131 -10.90 -1.44 24.21
CA LEU A 131 -10.80 -0.04 23.80
C LEU A 131 -9.46 0.59 24.23
N ASP A 132 -8.93 0.19 25.39
CA ASP A 132 -7.65 0.70 25.89
C ASP A 132 -6.47 0.10 25.12
N ASP A 133 -6.54 -1.15 24.68
CA ASP A 133 -5.52 -1.76 23.83
C ASP A 133 -5.41 -1.06 22.48
N VAL A 134 -6.54 -0.83 21.79
CA VAL A 134 -6.50 -0.14 20.49
C VAL A 134 -6.01 1.31 20.64
N ARG A 135 -6.33 1.99 21.75
CA ARG A 135 -5.81 3.34 22.03
C ARG A 135 -4.29 3.33 22.22
N ARG A 136 -3.77 2.38 23.00
CA ARG A 136 -2.32 2.21 23.18
C ARG A 136 -1.62 1.91 21.87
N PHE A 137 -2.11 0.94 21.10
CA PHE A 137 -1.51 0.59 19.81
C PHE A 137 -1.61 1.73 18.80
N THR A 138 -2.70 2.50 18.79
CA THR A 138 -2.83 3.70 17.96
C THR A 138 -1.68 4.66 18.25
N TYR A 139 -1.46 4.98 19.53
CA TYR A 139 -0.41 5.89 19.93
C TYR A 139 0.98 5.38 19.51
N GLU A 140 1.30 4.12 19.81
CA GLU A 140 2.60 3.53 19.44
C GLU A 140 2.82 3.48 17.92
N ASN A 141 1.82 3.05 17.15
CA ASN A 141 1.92 2.99 15.68
C ASN A 141 2.03 4.41 15.08
N THR A 142 1.43 5.43 15.72
CA THR A 142 1.65 6.84 15.33
C THR A 142 3.09 7.27 15.54
N LEU A 143 3.74 6.87 16.64
CA LEU A 143 5.16 7.18 16.86
C LEU A 143 6.04 6.53 15.78
N ASP A 144 5.78 5.26 15.44
CA ASP A 144 6.50 4.55 14.38
C ASP A 144 6.34 5.23 13.01
N LEU A 145 5.12 5.70 12.71
CA LEU A 145 4.83 6.45 11.50
C LEU A 145 5.63 7.76 11.47
N LEU A 146 5.54 8.56 12.53
CA LEU A 146 6.25 9.85 12.61
C LEU A 146 7.78 9.68 12.55
N ALA A 147 8.31 8.57 13.05
CA ALA A 147 9.73 8.24 12.97
C ALA A 147 10.25 8.07 11.53
N LEU A 148 9.37 7.84 10.54
CA LEU A 148 9.73 7.84 9.11
C LEU A 148 9.92 9.25 8.53
N GLY A 149 9.65 10.30 9.33
CA GLY A 149 9.83 11.70 8.98
C GLY A 149 8.74 12.22 8.06
N PHE A 150 7.48 11.84 8.29
CA PHE A 150 6.35 12.55 7.69
C PHE A 150 6.20 13.92 8.37
N GLU A 151 5.93 14.96 7.56
CA GLU A 151 5.61 16.32 8.02
C GLU A 151 4.10 16.59 8.00
#